data_AF-A0A314ZCJ8-F1
#
_entry.id   AF-A0A314ZCJ8-F1
#
_cell.length_a   1.000
_cell.length_b   1.000
_cell.length_c   1.000
_cell.angle_alpha   90.00
_cell.angle_beta   90.00
_cell.angle_gamma   90.00
#
_symmetry.space_group_name_H-M   'P 1'
#
loop_
_entity.id
_entity.type
_entity.pdbx_description
1 polymer ?
#
loop_
_entity_poly.entity_id
_entity_poly.type
_entity_poly.pdbx_seq_one_letter_code
_entity_poly.pdbx_strand_id
1 'polypeptide(L)'
;MKGIDEAANDIENPCDRFVLSMCKELDSLSPLSPLRCIYRVPERLRHGNDKAYTPQVVSIGPLHHGKRHLNAIEDNKKRYLRDFLSRTQVNVEYYVEKIKDQEARLRSYYAEPIAFTSDEF
;
A
#
# COMPACT_ATOMS: atom_id res chain seq x y z
N MET A 1 5.42 -58.05 -38.88
CA MET A 1 4.58 -56.89 -39.20
C MET A 1 5.00 -55.76 -38.27
N LYS A 2 5.40 -54.63 -38.84
CA LYS A 2 6.16 -53.54 -38.20
C LYS A 2 5.29 -52.27 -38.22
N GLY A 3 5.27 -51.56 -37.10
CA GLY A 3 4.79 -50.17 -36.96
C GLY A 3 3.26 -50.05 -36.94
N ILE A 4 2.67 -49.06 -36.27
CA ILE A 4 3.19 -47.73 -35.95
C ILE A 4 2.52 -47.28 -34.64
N ASP A 5 3.34 -46.89 -33.66
CA ASP A 5 2.93 -46.03 -32.55
C ASP A 5 2.61 -44.64 -33.12
N GLU A 6 1.35 -44.23 -33.08
CA GLU A 6 0.99 -42.82 -33.24
C GLU A 6 0.92 -42.20 -31.84
N ALA A 7 2.10 -41.81 -31.34
CA ALA A 7 2.19 -40.83 -30.26
C ALA A 7 1.74 -39.49 -30.83
N ALA A 8 0.51 -39.09 -30.48
CA ALA A 8 0.02 -37.73 -30.68
C ALA A 8 0.93 -36.78 -29.90
N ASN A 9 1.83 -36.10 -30.61
CA ASN A 9 2.59 -35.00 -30.05
C ASN A 9 1.63 -33.82 -29.87
N ASP A 10 1.09 -33.67 -28.67
CA ASP A 10 0.49 -32.44 -28.19
C ASP A 10 1.57 -31.37 -28.11
N ILE A 11 1.86 -30.75 -29.25
CA ILE A 11 2.67 -29.54 -29.31
C ILE A 11 1.79 -28.44 -28.71
N GLU A 12 1.92 -28.23 -27.40
CA GLU A 12 1.33 -27.12 -26.66
C GLU A 12 1.58 -25.84 -27.47
N ASN A 13 0.51 -25.28 -28.05
CA ASN A 13 0.60 -24.11 -28.91
C ASN A 13 1.22 -22.97 -28.08
N PRO A 14 2.37 -22.41 -28.49
CA PRO A 14 3.07 -21.37 -27.72
C PRO A 14 2.20 -20.14 -27.41
N CYS A 15 1.16 -19.89 -28.23
CA CYS A 15 0.17 -18.84 -28.01
C CYS A 15 -0.69 -19.10 -26.76
N ASP A 16 -1.03 -20.35 -26.48
CA ASP A 16 -1.92 -20.72 -25.36
C ASP A 16 -1.21 -20.55 -24.01
N ARG A 17 0.09 -20.86 -23.96
CA ARG A 17 0.90 -20.67 -22.74
C ARG A 17 1.00 -19.21 -22.32
N PHE A 18 1.23 -18.31 -23.29
CA PHE A 18 1.31 -16.88 -23.04
C PHE A 18 -0.05 -16.31 -22.59
N VAL A 19 -1.14 -16.70 -23.28
CA VAL A 19 -2.50 -16.29 -22.91
C VAL A 19 -2.87 -16.78 -21.50
N LEU A 20 -2.59 -18.04 -21.16
CA LEU A 20 -2.83 -18.59 -19.82
C LEU A 20 -2.04 -17.85 -18.74
N SER A 21 -0.80 -17.46 -19.04
CA SER A 21 0.02 -16.64 -18.14
C SER A 21 -0.61 -15.27 -17.91
N MET A 22 -1.05 -14.59 -18.97
CA MET A 22 -1.70 -13.28 -18.85
C MET A 22 -3.02 -13.37 -18.09
N CYS A 23 -3.86 -14.39 -18.35
CA CYS A 23 -5.11 -14.56 -17.61
C CYS A 23 -4.85 -14.72 -16.11
N LYS A 24 -3.87 -15.54 -15.72
CA LYS A 24 -3.47 -15.69 -14.31
C LYS A 24 -3.00 -14.38 -13.68
N GLU A 25 -2.22 -13.59 -14.42
CA GLU A 25 -1.76 -12.28 -13.95
C GLU A 25 -2.94 -11.33 -13.74
N LEU A 26 -3.85 -11.24 -14.72
CA LEU A 26 -5.06 -10.40 -14.66
C LEU A 26 -5.99 -10.82 -13.52
N ASP A 27 -6.19 -12.13 -13.31
CA ASP A 27 -7.01 -12.67 -12.22
C ASP A 27 -6.38 -12.43 -10.84
N SER A 28 -5.05 -12.29 -10.78
CA SER A 28 -4.34 -11.96 -9.54
C SER A 28 -4.38 -10.48 -9.17
N LEU A 29 -4.82 -9.61 -10.09
CA LEU A 29 -4.93 -8.18 -9.83
C LEU A 29 -6.06 -7.95 -8.82
N SER A 30 -5.68 -7.43 -7.65
CA SER A 30 -6.67 -6.98 -6.68
C SER A 30 -7.50 -5.84 -7.29
N PRO A 31 -8.84 -5.87 -7.17
CA PRO A 31 -9.67 -4.81 -7.68
C PRO A 31 -9.28 -3.49 -7.02
N LEU A 32 -9.21 -2.49 -7.88
CA LEU A 32 -8.94 -1.12 -7.53
C LEU A 32 -10.05 -0.61 -6.58
N SER A 33 -9.71 -0.36 -5.30
CA SER A 33 -10.68 0.15 -4.30
C SER A 33 -11.34 1.46 -4.77
N PRO A 34 -12.68 1.55 -4.85
CA PRO A 34 -13.36 2.78 -5.29
C PRO A 34 -13.11 3.96 -4.33
N LEU A 35 -12.57 3.71 -3.14
CA LEU A 35 -12.26 4.73 -2.14
C LEU A 35 -10.90 5.41 -2.37
N ARG A 36 -10.05 4.94 -3.30
CA ARG A 36 -8.69 5.48 -3.49
C ARG A 36 -8.69 6.99 -3.76
N CYS A 37 -8.15 7.77 -2.82
CA CYS A 37 -8.08 9.23 -2.89
C CYS A 37 -6.72 9.81 -2.47
N ILE A 38 -5.78 8.99 -1.99
CA ILE A 38 -4.44 9.40 -1.57
C ILE A 38 -3.41 8.81 -2.53
N TYR A 39 -2.71 9.66 -3.28
CA TYR A 39 -1.78 9.28 -4.35
C TYR A 39 -0.38 9.80 -4.08
N ARG A 40 0.65 9.08 -4.52
CA ARG A 40 1.99 9.66 -4.67
C ARG A 40 2.01 10.60 -5.87
N VAL A 41 2.76 11.68 -5.74
CA VAL A 41 3.01 12.60 -6.85
C VAL A 41 3.95 11.89 -7.85
N PRO A 42 3.58 11.79 -9.14
CA PRO A 42 4.42 11.19 -10.17
C PRO A 42 5.81 11.83 -10.24
N GLU A 43 6.88 11.02 -10.39
CA GLU A 43 8.27 11.50 -10.40
C GLU A 43 8.53 12.61 -11.42
N ARG A 44 7.91 12.53 -12.61
CA ARG A 44 8.00 13.56 -13.64
C ARG A 44 7.61 14.96 -13.15
N LEU A 45 6.64 15.05 -12.23
CA LEU A 45 6.24 16.32 -11.63
C LEU A 45 7.20 16.75 -10.51
N ARG A 46 7.78 15.78 -9.80
CA ARG A 46 8.73 16.02 -8.72
C ARG A 46 10.08 16.55 -9.21
N HIS A 47 10.51 16.15 -10.43
CA HIS A 47 11.84 16.48 -10.97
C HIS A 47 12.14 18.00 -11.00
N GLY A 48 11.12 18.85 -11.21
CA GLY A 48 11.30 20.31 -11.20
C GLY A 48 11.38 20.95 -9.82
N ASN A 49 10.75 20.33 -8.80
CA ASN A 49 10.75 20.84 -7.43
C ASN A 49 10.32 19.75 -6.43
N ASP A 50 11.25 18.89 -6.02
CA ASP A 50 10.93 17.81 -5.07
C ASP A 50 10.39 18.33 -3.73
N LYS A 51 10.91 19.48 -3.27
CA LYS A 51 10.54 20.07 -1.98
C LYS A 51 9.07 20.53 -1.93
N ALA A 52 8.48 20.88 -3.06
CA ALA A 52 7.05 21.21 -3.13
C ALA A 52 6.13 20.01 -2.83
N TYR A 53 6.65 18.79 -3.03
CA TYR A 53 5.90 17.54 -2.89
C TYR A 53 6.43 16.62 -1.78
N THR A 54 7.41 17.09 -1.01
CA THR A 54 7.94 16.42 0.17
C THR A 54 7.59 17.26 1.39
N PRO A 55 6.92 16.71 2.42
CA PRO A 55 6.69 17.44 3.64
C PRO A 55 8.00 17.93 4.25
N GLN A 56 8.03 19.19 4.67
CA GLN A 56 9.24 19.82 5.23
C GLN A 56 9.22 19.87 6.76
N VAL A 57 8.04 19.81 7.37
CA VAL A 57 7.87 19.99 8.83
C VAL A 57 7.13 18.82 9.46
N VAL A 58 5.99 18.42 8.89
CA VAL A 58 5.14 17.37 9.46
C VAL A 58 4.79 16.34 8.39
N SER A 59 5.13 15.07 8.62
CA SER A 59 4.58 13.96 7.84
C SER A 59 3.18 13.62 8.33
N ILE A 60 2.23 13.38 7.41
CA ILE A 60 0.92 12.82 7.71
C ILE A 60 0.79 11.48 6.98
N GLY A 61 0.47 10.43 7.73
CA GLY A 61 0.32 9.08 7.19
C GLY A 61 1.64 8.37 6.84
N PRO A 62 1.54 7.17 6.24
CA PRO A 62 2.64 6.24 6.04
C PRO A 62 3.57 6.61 4.87
N LEU A 63 3.10 7.38 3.88
CA LEU A 63 3.87 7.67 2.65
C LEU A 63 5.19 8.41 2.87
N HIS A 64 5.31 9.12 3.99
CA HIS A 64 6.48 9.90 4.39
C HIS A 64 6.98 9.58 5.80
N HIS A 65 6.48 8.48 6.40
CA HIS A 65 6.92 8.02 7.72
C HIS A 65 8.40 7.64 7.72
N GLY A 66 9.08 7.82 8.86
CA GLY A 66 10.49 7.44 9.06
C GLY A 66 11.54 8.30 8.33
N LYS A 67 11.14 9.36 7.63
CA LYS A 67 12.09 10.27 6.98
C LYS A 67 12.86 11.06 8.02
N ARG A 68 14.20 10.93 8.01
CA ARG A 68 15.11 11.52 9.02
C ARG A 68 14.86 13.00 9.30
N HIS A 69 14.58 13.80 8.27
CA HIS A 69 14.35 15.24 8.41
C HIS A 69 13.02 15.59 9.10
N LEU A 70 12.13 14.61 9.27
CA LEU A 70 10.83 14.75 9.95
C LEU A 70 10.82 14.13 11.35
N ASN A 71 11.88 13.45 11.78
CA ASN A 71 11.91 12.75 13.07
C ASN A 71 11.65 13.68 14.27
N ALA A 72 12.09 14.94 14.18
CA ALA A 72 11.87 15.92 15.24
C ALA A 72 10.38 16.17 15.54
N ILE A 73 9.48 16.00 14.56
CA ILE A 73 8.04 16.17 14.78
C ILE A 73 7.40 14.95 15.44
N GLU A 74 7.99 13.76 15.31
CA GLU A 74 7.39 12.53 15.83
C GLU A 74 7.27 12.55 17.36
N ASP A 75 8.25 13.13 18.06
CA ASP A 75 8.18 13.34 19.51
C ASP A 75 7.08 14.34 19.89
N ASN A 76 6.89 15.39 19.08
CA ASN A 76 5.82 16.35 19.30
C ASN A 76 4.45 15.72 19.08
N LYS A 77 4.28 14.84 18.07
CA LYS A 77 3.03 14.09 17.88
C LYS A 77 2.69 13.24 19.11
N LYS A 78 3.67 12.57 19.71
CA LYS A 78 3.49 11.80 20.95
C LYS A 78 3.08 12.69 22.12
N ARG A 79 3.68 13.88 22.26
CA ARG A 79 3.28 14.89 23.27
C ARG A 79 1.84 15.34 23.06
N TYR A 80 1.46 15.67 21.83
CA TYR A 80 0.07 16.04 21.52
C TYR A 80 -0.91 14.91 21.79
N LEU A 81 -0.57 13.66 21.46
CA LEU A 81 -1.40 12.50 21.79
C LEU A 81 -1.59 12.38 23.31
N ARG A 82 -0.51 12.46 24.09
CA ARG A 82 -0.57 12.42 25.56
C ARG A 82 -1.48 13.52 26.11
N ASP A 83 -1.31 14.75 25.64
CA ASP A 83 -2.10 15.89 26.11
C ASP A 83 -3.57 15.77 25.66
N PHE A 84 -3.84 15.21 24.48
CA PHE A 84 -5.18 14.89 24.00
C PHE A 84 -5.86 13.84 24.88
N LEU A 85 -5.20 12.73 25.18
CA LEU A 85 -5.71 11.67 26.07
C LEU A 85 -6.01 12.21 27.48
N SER A 86 -5.12 13.07 28.01
CA SER A 86 -5.34 13.74 29.29
C SER A 86 -6.56 14.66 29.28
N ARG A 87 -6.86 15.31 28.16
CA ARG A 87 -8.03 16.19 28.05
C ARG A 87 -9.33 15.41 27.88
N THR A 88 -9.32 14.33 27.13
CA THR A 88 -10.52 13.53 26.85
C THR A 88 -10.82 12.51 27.94
N GLN A 89 -9.83 12.16 28.78
CA GLN A 89 -9.92 11.08 29.76
C GLN A 89 -10.25 9.72 29.12
N VAL A 90 -9.87 9.55 27.85
CA VAL A 90 -10.04 8.30 27.10
C VAL A 90 -8.71 7.58 27.02
N ASN A 91 -8.73 6.26 27.15
CA ASN A 91 -7.53 5.45 27.11
C ASN A 91 -7.00 5.25 25.67
N VAL A 92 -5.69 5.05 25.52
CA VAL A 92 -5.04 4.87 24.22
C VAL A 92 -5.52 3.59 23.53
N GLU A 93 -5.76 2.51 24.28
CA GLU A 93 -6.21 1.22 23.73
C GLU A 93 -7.54 1.35 23.00
N TYR A 94 -8.45 2.21 23.50
CA TYR A 94 -9.72 2.49 22.83
C TYR A 94 -9.50 3.05 21.41
N TYR A 95 -8.59 4.00 21.25
CA TYR A 95 -8.31 4.58 19.93
C TYR A 95 -7.56 3.60 19.03
N VAL A 96 -6.64 2.80 19.58
CA VAL A 96 -5.95 1.74 18.82
C VAL A 96 -6.94 0.72 18.29
N GLU A 97 -7.87 0.24 19.12
CA GLU A 97 -8.93 -0.69 18.69
C GLU A 97 -9.79 -0.07 17.58
N LYS A 98 -10.21 1.19 17.73
CA LYS A 98 -10.99 1.89 16.68
C LYS A 98 -10.24 2.06 15.38
N ILE A 99 -8.93 2.29 15.42
CA ILE A 99 -8.10 2.39 14.21
C ILE A 99 -7.95 1.02 13.56
N LYS A 100 -7.68 -0.03 14.36
CA LYS A 100 -7.58 -1.42 13.88
C LYS A 100 -8.88 -1.89 13.22
N ASP A 101 -10.03 -1.57 13.80
CA ASP A 101 -11.36 -1.85 13.21
C ASP A 101 -11.56 -1.19 11.84
N GLN A 102 -10.91 -0.05 11.59
CA GLN A 102 -11.01 0.70 10.34
C GLN A 102 -9.82 0.47 9.40
N GLU A 103 -8.82 -0.32 9.79
CA GLU A 103 -7.53 -0.40 9.10
C GLU A 103 -7.68 -0.75 7.62
N ALA A 104 -8.43 -1.80 7.31
CA ALA A 104 -8.68 -2.23 5.93
C ALA A 104 -9.27 -1.09 5.07
N ARG A 105 -10.23 -0.34 5.63
CA ARG A 105 -10.84 0.82 4.97
C ARG A 105 -9.84 1.96 4.82
N LEU A 106 -9.05 2.24 5.86
CA LEU A 106 -8.03 3.29 5.84
C LEU A 106 -6.95 3.01 4.78
N ARG A 107 -6.48 1.78 4.69
CA ARG A 107 -5.55 1.31 3.64
C ARG A 107 -6.14 1.46 2.25
N SER A 108 -7.45 1.23 2.11
CA SER A 108 -8.15 1.32 0.82
C SER A 108 -8.22 2.73 0.22
N TYR A 109 -7.91 3.79 1.00
CA TYR A 109 -7.79 5.17 0.51
C TYR A 109 -6.48 5.43 -0.23
N TYR A 110 -5.43 4.62 -0.01
CA TYR A 110 -4.14 4.78 -0.68
C TYR A 110 -4.17 4.12 -2.06
N ALA A 111 -3.62 4.84 -3.04
CA ALA A 111 -3.53 4.36 -4.42
C ALA A 111 -2.60 3.15 -4.56
N GLU A 112 -1.54 3.13 -3.76
CA GLU A 112 -0.52 2.09 -3.71
C GLU A 112 -0.67 1.30 -2.40
N PRO A 113 -0.38 -0.01 -2.40
CA PRO A 113 -0.33 -0.80 -1.18
C PRO A 113 0.68 -0.21 -0.18
N ILE A 114 0.25 -0.03 1.07
CA ILE A 114 1.13 0.37 2.16
C ILE A 114 1.78 -0.88 2.76
N ALA A 115 3.10 -1.02 2.58
CA ALA A 115 3.90 -2.17 3.04
C ALA A 115 4.19 -2.15 4.55
N PHE A 116 3.27 -1.64 5.36
CA PHE A 116 3.35 -1.66 6.82
C PHE A 116 2.54 -2.84 7.34
N THR A 117 3.05 -3.52 8.35
CA THR A 117 2.26 -4.45 9.17
C THR A 117 1.12 -3.70 9.89
N SER A 118 0.18 -4.43 10.50
CA SER A 118 -0.92 -3.79 11.26
C SER A 118 -0.40 -2.98 12.45
N ASP A 119 0.70 -3.39 13.09
CA ASP A 119 1.27 -2.65 14.22
C ASP A 119 2.11 -1.44 13.78
N GLU A 120 2.50 -1.38 12.51
CA GLU A 120 3.23 -0.24 11.92
C GLU A 120 2.30 0.80 11.28
N PHE A 121 1.06 0.44 10.94
CA PHE A 121 0.09 1.28 10.22
C PHE A 121 -0.76 2.14 11.15
#